data_AF-A0AAD1D7Q8-F1
#
_entry.id   AF-A0AAD1D7Q8-F1
#
_cell.length_a   1.000
_cell.length_b   1.000
_cell.length_c   1.000
_cell.angle_alpha   90.00
_cell.angle_beta   90.00
_cell.angle_gamma   90.00
#
_symmetry.space_group_name_H-M   'P 1'
#
loop_
_entity.id
_entity.type
_entity.pdbx_description
1 polymer ?
#
loop_
_entity_poly.entity_id
_entity_poly.type
_entity_poly.pdbx_seq_one_letter_code
_entity_poly.pdbx_strand_id
1 'polypeptide(L)'
;MRVAAAAALLLVSLPAAAEVRLVVPEANAPRSGTFEVIFLNDGAAAAKLDAPKMIVVAEGEAAIEGPAPTEIAPGGFARVIYRLTSVPAAPAPQVAVAASTATPQEAESTGLGRFETYEPMYALVGANPSDAKLQLSFRYRLFGHQPREFTTGAGSREWRAGIYFGYIQRMFWDLSEESIPMYDITFSPELFLRAVSPGSTSVGAPMLGIQAGLRHHSNGKDGAGSRSYNTLYVEPSVGFGLGNGWTLTTAPRFWAYVGSKEGNERIARYRGYTGLTIDLKQQDGFGLRTFLQGNLSGGRGSAEVDMSYSLRRWTGLNLYLHSQLYTGYGEALIDYDERNTRLRFGIGIVR
;
A
#
# COMPACT_ATOMS: atom_id res chain seq x y z
N MET A 1 -37.71 47.29 -0.15
CA MET A 1 -38.33 46.73 1.07
C MET A 1 -38.24 45.21 1.05
N ARG A 2 -37.37 44.63 1.88
CA ARG A 2 -37.65 43.47 2.77
C ARG A 2 -36.39 43.23 3.62
N VAL A 3 -36.64 43.18 4.92
CA VAL A 3 -35.70 43.16 6.06
C VAL A 3 -35.66 41.74 6.64
N ALA A 4 -34.65 41.48 7.48
CA ALA A 4 -34.62 40.52 8.61
C ALA A 4 -33.77 39.25 8.38
N ALA A 5 -33.02 38.73 9.36
CA ALA A 5 -32.59 39.19 10.68
C ALA A 5 -31.48 38.23 11.17
N ALA A 6 -30.54 38.75 11.96
CA ALA A 6 -29.55 37.97 12.69
C ALA A 6 -30.14 37.44 14.01
N ALA A 7 -29.75 36.23 14.43
CA ALA A 7 -30.02 35.70 15.76
C ALA A 7 -28.69 35.36 16.44
N ALA A 8 -28.40 36.02 17.56
CA ALA A 8 -27.29 35.73 18.46
C ALA A 8 -27.81 34.89 19.64
N LEU A 9 -27.12 33.79 19.97
CA LEU A 9 -27.40 32.95 21.13
C LEU A 9 -26.47 33.35 22.28
N LEU A 10 -27.04 33.79 23.41
CA LEU A 10 -26.35 34.05 24.68
C LEU A 10 -26.20 32.74 25.46
N LEU A 11 -24.97 32.41 25.86
CA LEU A 11 -24.64 31.35 26.82
C LEU A 11 -24.58 31.94 28.23
N VAL A 12 -25.34 31.35 29.17
CA VAL A 12 -25.24 31.63 30.60
C VAL A 12 -24.82 30.33 31.29
N SER A 13 -23.67 30.34 31.97
CA SER A 13 -23.15 29.22 32.75
C SER A 13 -23.65 29.27 34.19
N LEU A 14 -24.23 28.19 34.69
CA LEU A 14 -24.51 27.99 36.11
C LEU A 14 -23.29 27.37 36.82
N PRO A 15 -23.05 27.62 38.12
CA PRO A 15 -21.91 27.07 38.84
C PRO A 15 -22.04 25.55 39.05
N ALA A 16 -20.94 24.83 38.88
CA ALA A 16 -20.87 23.37 38.99
C ALA A 16 -20.99 22.88 40.44
N ALA A 17 -21.74 21.79 40.65
CA ALA A 17 -21.86 21.12 41.94
C ALA A 17 -20.56 20.40 42.33
N ALA A 18 -20.36 20.15 43.63
CA ALA A 18 -19.18 19.45 44.15
C ALA A 18 -19.08 18.03 43.55
N GLU A 19 -18.00 17.77 42.81
CA GLU A 19 -17.74 16.49 42.16
C GLU A 19 -16.46 15.89 42.77
N VAL A 20 -16.59 14.74 43.43
CA VAL A 20 -15.44 14.01 43.97
C VAL A 20 -14.96 13.02 42.93
N ARG A 21 -13.71 13.17 42.50
CA ARG A 21 -13.11 12.28 41.50
C ARG A 21 -12.24 11.23 42.16
N LEU A 22 -12.43 9.98 41.74
CA LEU A 22 -11.64 8.83 42.19
C LEU A 22 -10.42 8.66 41.29
N VAL A 23 -9.22 8.70 41.86
CA VAL A 23 -7.97 8.49 41.12
C VAL A 23 -7.33 7.19 41.58
N VAL A 24 -7.31 6.19 40.70
CA VAL A 24 -6.57 4.95 40.88
C VAL A 24 -5.23 5.08 40.16
N PRO A 25 -4.08 4.97 40.84
CA PRO A 25 -2.79 5.05 40.17
C PRO A 25 -2.62 3.87 39.19
N GLU A 26 -2.48 4.19 37.90
CA GLU A 26 -2.51 3.26 36.76
C GLU A 26 -1.39 2.20 36.75
N ALA A 27 -0.34 2.39 37.54
CA ALA A 27 0.90 1.63 37.38
C ALA A 27 0.94 0.26 38.07
N ASN A 28 -0.06 -0.13 38.87
CA ASN A 28 -0.12 -1.47 39.51
C ASN A 28 -1.55 -1.78 39.97
N ALA A 29 -2.48 -2.09 39.06
CA ALA A 29 -3.74 -2.73 39.47
C ALA A 29 -3.40 -4.10 40.09
N PRO A 30 -3.54 -4.31 41.41
CA PRO A 30 -3.05 -5.52 42.03
C PRO A 30 -3.92 -6.69 41.60
N ARG A 31 -3.31 -7.74 41.04
CA ARG A 31 -3.98 -9.04 40.85
C ARG A 31 -4.34 -9.73 42.18
N SER A 32 -3.77 -9.25 43.29
CA SER A 32 -4.19 -9.53 44.68
C SER A 32 -3.54 -8.52 45.65
N GLY A 33 -4.18 -8.20 46.78
CA GLY A 33 -3.58 -7.36 47.84
C GLY A 33 -4.37 -6.10 48.23
N THR A 34 -3.70 -5.19 48.96
CA THR A 34 -4.19 -3.86 49.33
C THR A 34 -3.66 -2.80 48.38
N PHE A 35 -4.47 -1.80 48.04
CA PHE A 35 -4.09 -0.67 47.19
C PHE A 35 -4.64 0.64 47.73
N GLU A 36 -4.04 1.74 47.29
CA GLU A 36 -4.38 3.08 47.75
C GLU A 36 -5.31 3.79 46.78
N VAL A 37 -6.38 4.37 47.33
CA VAL A 37 -7.34 5.21 46.62
C VAL A 37 -7.24 6.62 47.18
N ILE A 38 -7.11 7.58 46.27
CA ILE A 38 -7.10 9.01 46.62
C ILE A 38 -8.43 9.60 46.19
N PHE A 39 -9.11 10.22 47.17
CA PHE A 39 -10.31 11.00 46.95
C PHE A 39 -9.95 12.48 46.96
N LEU A 40 -10.36 13.19 45.91
CA LEU A 40 -10.13 14.63 45.76
C LEU A 40 -11.49 15.35 45.78
N ASN A 41 -11.66 16.35 46.64
CA ASN A 41 -12.85 17.22 46.63
C ASN A 41 -12.51 18.54 45.94
N ASP A 42 -12.80 18.64 44.64
CA ASP A 42 -12.59 19.87 43.85
C ASP A 42 -13.74 20.88 43.99
N GLY A 43 -14.73 20.59 44.84
CA GLY A 43 -15.89 21.43 45.09
C GLY A 43 -15.67 22.53 46.13
N ALA A 44 -16.59 23.50 46.15
CA ALA A 44 -16.56 24.63 47.08
C ALA A 44 -17.21 24.34 48.46
N ALA A 45 -17.70 23.12 48.70
CA ALA A 45 -18.34 22.69 49.94
C ALA A 45 -17.79 21.34 50.41
N ALA A 46 -17.87 21.05 51.71
CA ALA A 46 -17.46 19.77 52.26
C ALA A 46 -18.36 18.64 51.71
N ALA A 47 -17.74 17.53 51.32
CA ALA A 47 -18.42 16.41 50.69
C ALA A 47 -18.32 15.14 51.56
N LYS A 48 -19.46 14.53 51.85
CA LYS A 48 -19.55 13.22 52.50
C LYS A 48 -19.36 12.13 51.46
N LEU A 49 -18.48 11.16 51.70
CA LEU A 49 -18.29 10.04 50.78
C LEU A 49 -18.93 8.75 51.29
N ASP A 50 -19.67 8.10 50.41
CA ASP A 50 -19.98 6.68 50.55
C ASP A 50 -18.82 5.86 49.99
N ALA A 51 -18.35 4.87 50.75
CA ALA A 51 -17.26 4.01 50.28
C ALA A 51 -17.68 3.25 49.01
N PRO A 52 -16.87 3.28 47.94
CA PRO A 52 -17.09 2.44 46.78
C PRO A 52 -16.94 0.97 47.17
N LYS A 53 -17.87 0.13 46.70
CA LYS A 53 -17.86 -1.32 46.95
C LYS A 53 -17.27 -2.11 45.78
N MET A 54 -17.21 -1.49 44.60
CA MET A 54 -16.73 -2.08 43.36
C MET A 54 -15.78 -1.10 42.67
N ILE A 55 -14.79 -1.64 41.97
CA ILE A 55 -13.89 -0.87 41.11
C ILE A 55 -13.68 -1.61 39.79
N VAL A 56 -13.48 -0.87 38.71
CA VAL A 56 -13.15 -1.45 37.39
C VAL A 56 -11.64 -1.70 37.34
N VAL A 57 -11.24 -2.95 37.07
CA VAL A 57 -9.86 -3.36 36.80
C VAL A 57 -9.75 -3.96 35.39
N ALA A 58 -8.53 -4.17 34.91
CA ALA A 58 -8.25 -4.64 33.54
C ALA A 58 -8.95 -5.97 33.17
N GLU A 59 -9.31 -6.79 34.16
CA GLU A 59 -9.93 -8.11 33.99
C GLU A 59 -11.44 -8.12 34.34
N GLY A 60 -12.06 -6.95 34.62
CA GLY A 60 -13.49 -6.80 34.92
C GLY A 60 -13.78 -5.93 36.15
N GLU A 61 -14.99 -5.99 36.69
CA GLU A 61 -15.30 -5.35 37.98
C GLU A 61 -14.83 -6.22 39.16
N ALA A 62 -14.20 -5.60 40.15
CA ALA A 62 -13.70 -6.28 41.34
C ALA A 62 -14.28 -5.67 42.63
N ALA A 63 -14.58 -6.53 43.61
CA ALA A 63 -15.11 -6.12 44.90
C ALA A 63 -13.99 -5.65 45.84
N ILE A 64 -14.25 -4.55 46.57
CA ILE A 64 -13.27 -3.90 47.44
C ILE A 64 -13.84 -3.61 48.83
N GLU A 65 -12.99 -3.66 49.85
CA GLU A 65 -13.35 -3.37 51.23
C GLU A 65 -12.28 -2.49 51.90
N GLY A 66 -12.71 -1.43 52.59
CA GLY A 66 -11.84 -0.48 53.26
C GLY A 66 -12.62 0.62 53.98
N PRO A 67 -12.02 1.34 54.94
CA PRO A 67 -12.70 2.36 55.72
C PRO A 67 -13.10 3.56 54.84
N ALA A 68 -14.36 3.98 54.88
CA ALA A 68 -14.80 5.18 54.16
C ALA A 68 -14.30 6.45 54.88
N PRO A 69 -13.74 7.46 54.18
CA PRO A 69 -13.54 8.77 54.77
C PRO A 69 -14.91 9.45 54.95
N THR A 70 -15.20 9.91 56.16
CA THR A 70 -16.55 10.40 56.48
C THR A 70 -16.86 11.76 55.86
N GLU A 71 -15.88 12.66 55.69
CA GLU A 71 -16.08 13.99 55.10
C GLU A 71 -14.75 14.58 54.59
N ILE A 72 -14.74 15.18 53.39
CA ILE A 72 -13.57 15.86 52.82
C ILE A 72 -13.88 17.34 52.65
N ALA A 73 -13.06 18.20 53.24
CA ALA A 73 -13.19 19.66 53.14
C ALA A 73 -13.02 20.17 51.68
N PRO A 74 -13.54 21.36 51.34
CA PRO A 74 -13.35 21.97 50.03
C PRO A 74 -11.87 22.06 49.63
N GLY A 75 -11.52 21.62 48.41
CA GLY A 75 -10.15 21.61 47.91
C GLY A 75 -9.21 20.61 48.59
N GLY A 76 -9.73 19.74 49.46
CA GLY A 76 -8.95 18.75 50.21
C GLY A 76 -8.84 17.41 49.51
N PHE A 77 -8.00 16.54 50.06
CA PHE A 77 -7.88 15.14 49.63
C PHE A 77 -7.82 14.18 50.82
N ALA A 78 -8.28 12.95 50.60
CA ALA A 78 -8.14 11.84 51.54
C ALA A 78 -7.48 10.65 50.85
N ARG A 79 -6.52 10.01 51.54
CA ARG A 79 -5.84 8.80 51.09
C ARG A 79 -6.32 7.63 51.93
N VAL A 80 -6.82 6.59 51.27
CA VAL A 80 -7.41 5.42 51.94
C VAL A 80 -6.90 4.14 51.29
N ILE A 81 -6.55 3.17 52.13
CA ILE A 81 -6.10 1.85 51.68
C ILE A 81 -7.29 0.90 51.66
N TYR A 82 -7.59 0.35 50.48
CA TYR A 82 -8.62 -0.66 50.24
C TYR A 82 -8.00 -2.04 49.98
N ARG A 83 -8.75 -3.10 50.26
CA ARG A 83 -8.38 -4.49 49.99
C ARG A 83 -9.30 -5.10 48.94
N LEU A 84 -8.73 -5.84 47.98
CA LEU A 84 -9.50 -6.68 47.05
C LEU A 84 -10.02 -7.94 47.73
N THR A 85 -11.32 -8.21 47.60
CA THR A 85 -11.99 -9.38 48.20
C THR A 85 -12.37 -10.44 47.18
N SER A 86 -12.56 -10.08 45.90
CA SER A 86 -12.70 -11.05 44.81
C SER A 86 -12.22 -10.47 43.47
N VAL A 87 -11.51 -11.31 42.69
CA VAL A 87 -11.20 -11.08 41.28
C VAL A 87 -11.87 -12.22 40.51
N PRO A 88 -12.65 -11.95 39.44
CA PRO A 88 -13.28 -13.01 38.67
C PRO A 88 -12.22 -13.94 38.07
N ALA A 89 -12.34 -15.25 38.33
CA ALA A 89 -11.41 -16.23 37.79
C ALA A 89 -11.54 -16.30 36.26
N ALA A 90 -10.41 -16.20 35.55
CA ALA A 90 -10.38 -16.41 34.10
C ALA A 90 -10.96 -17.80 33.76
N PRO A 91 -11.92 -17.90 32.82
CA PRO A 91 -12.51 -19.19 32.49
C PRO A 91 -11.45 -20.13 31.90
N ALA A 92 -11.39 -21.35 32.41
CA ALA A 92 -10.49 -22.39 31.92
C ALA A 92 -10.82 -22.75 30.45
N PRO A 93 -9.82 -23.02 29.59
CA PRO A 93 -10.05 -23.29 28.18
C PRO A 93 -10.79 -24.63 28.02
N GLN A 94 -12.07 -24.56 27.68
CA GLN A 94 -12.85 -25.73 27.27
C GLN A 94 -12.62 -25.99 25.78
N VAL A 95 -11.98 -27.11 25.45
CA VAL A 95 -11.93 -27.62 24.06
C VAL A 95 -13.30 -28.20 23.74
N ALA A 96 -14.20 -27.35 23.27
CA ALA A 96 -15.47 -27.77 22.68
C ALA A 96 -15.23 -28.10 21.20
N VAL A 97 -15.39 -29.38 20.84
CA VAL A 97 -15.58 -29.77 19.43
C VAL A 97 -17.01 -29.38 19.05
N ALA A 98 -17.22 -28.08 18.80
CA ALA A 98 -18.43 -27.61 18.17
C ALA A 98 -18.29 -27.87 16.66
N ALA A 99 -19.17 -28.70 16.11
CA ALA A 99 -19.42 -28.71 14.68
C ALA A 99 -19.89 -27.30 14.30
N SER A 100 -18.95 -26.50 13.81
CA SER A 100 -19.19 -25.14 13.39
C SER A 100 -20.01 -25.17 12.11
N THR A 101 -21.32 -24.95 12.23
CA THR A 101 -22.10 -24.31 11.17
C THR A 101 -21.98 -22.78 11.27
N ALA A 102 -20.81 -22.26 11.69
CA ALA A 102 -20.49 -20.89 11.39
C ALA A 102 -20.31 -20.81 9.88
N THR A 103 -21.20 -20.08 9.21
CA THR A 103 -20.84 -19.40 7.97
C THR A 103 -19.45 -18.80 8.20
N PRO A 104 -18.45 -19.03 7.32
CA PRO A 104 -17.14 -18.46 7.51
C PRO A 104 -17.32 -16.96 7.68
N GLN A 105 -17.14 -16.45 8.90
CA GLN A 105 -16.95 -15.03 9.10
C GLN A 105 -15.66 -14.77 8.35
N GLU A 106 -15.78 -14.14 7.17
CA GLU A 106 -14.65 -13.78 6.31
C GLU A 106 -13.60 -13.18 7.23
N ALA A 107 -12.50 -13.91 7.44
CA ALA A 107 -11.33 -13.35 8.09
C ALA A 107 -11.08 -12.03 7.36
N GLU A 108 -11.18 -10.90 8.09
CA GLU A 108 -10.93 -9.59 7.49
C GLU A 108 -9.61 -9.72 6.73
N SER A 109 -9.68 -9.70 5.40
CA SER A 109 -8.51 -9.86 4.58
C SER A 109 -7.60 -8.72 4.99
N THR A 110 -6.48 -9.01 5.66
CA THR A 110 -5.47 -8.00 5.92
C THR A 110 -5.22 -7.30 4.60
N GLY A 111 -5.13 -5.96 4.58
CA GLY A 111 -4.97 -5.20 3.33
C GLY A 111 -3.81 -5.72 2.46
N LEU A 112 -2.85 -6.42 3.09
CA LEU A 112 -1.76 -7.15 2.46
C LEU A 112 -2.20 -8.16 1.39
N GLY A 113 -3.32 -8.88 1.57
CA GLY A 113 -3.83 -9.85 0.60
C GLY A 113 -4.35 -9.24 -0.72
N ARG A 114 -4.35 -7.90 -0.82
CA ARG A 114 -4.75 -7.14 -2.02
C ARG A 114 -3.55 -6.64 -2.84
N PHE A 115 -2.32 -6.81 -2.33
CA PHE A 115 -1.11 -6.53 -3.09
C PHE A 115 -0.83 -7.67 -4.06
N GLU A 116 -0.56 -7.29 -5.29
CA GLU A 116 -0.21 -8.19 -6.38
C GLU A 116 1.05 -7.65 -7.06
N THR A 117 1.83 -8.56 -7.65
CA THR A 117 2.95 -8.19 -8.52
C THR A 117 2.44 -7.47 -9.76
N TYR A 118 3.20 -6.51 -10.29
CA TYR A 118 2.74 -5.72 -11.43
C TYR A 118 3.77 -5.62 -12.56
N GLU A 119 4.81 -4.81 -12.42
CA GLU A 119 5.97 -4.83 -13.30
C GLU A 119 7.11 -5.67 -12.67
N PRO A 120 8.13 -6.09 -13.46
CA PRO A 120 9.31 -6.75 -12.93
C PRO A 120 9.94 -5.95 -11.79
N MET A 121 10.45 -6.66 -10.80
CA MET A 121 11.18 -6.07 -9.68
C MET A 121 12.57 -6.66 -9.64
N TYR A 122 13.56 -5.78 -9.71
CA TYR A 122 14.96 -6.16 -9.85
C TYR A 122 15.91 -5.13 -9.25
N ALA A 123 17.13 -5.58 -9.00
CA ALA A 123 18.29 -4.75 -8.76
C ALA A 123 19.41 -5.19 -9.72
N LEU A 124 19.86 -4.27 -10.56
CA LEU A 124 20.81 -4.52 -11.64
C LEU A 124 21.98 -3.55 -11.52
N VAL A 125 23.18 -4.03 -11.82
CA VAL A 125 24.40 -3.22 -11.92
C VAL A 125 24.88 -3.26 -13.37
N GLY A 126 25.23 -2.08 -13.89
CA GLY A 126 25.76 -1.95 -15.25
C GLY A 126 27.16 -2.49 -15.41
N ALA A 127 27.57 -2.72 -16.66
CA ALA A 127 28.98 -2.94 -17.00
C ALA A 127 29.87 -1.75 -16.57
N ASN A 128 29.29 -0.53 -16.55
CA ASN A 128 29.82 0.63 -15.86
C ASN A 128 29.15 0.76 -14.47
N PRO A 129 29.90 0.86 -13.35
CA PRO A 129 29.34 1.02 -12.01
C PRO A 129 28.47 2.27 -11.82
N SER A 130 28.60 3.30 -12.67
CA SER A 130 27.71 4.47 -12.66
C SER A 130 26.26 4.16 -13.05
N ASP A 131 26.00 2.93 -13.52
CA ASP A 131 24.79 2.56 -14.23
C ASP A 131 23.99 1.48 -13.51
N ALA A 132 23.84 1.59 -12.18
CA ALA A 132 22.95 0.69 -11.45
C ALA A 132 21.48 1.15 -11.57
N LYS A 133 20.57 0.16 -11.60
CA LYS A 133 19.12 0.38 -11.75
C LYS A 133 18.36 -0.57 -10.85
N LEU A 134 17.44 0.00 -10.08
CA LEU A 134 16.50 -0.76 -9.25
C LEU A 134 15.07 -0.42 -9.68
N GLN A 135 14.21 -1.43 -9.74
CA GLN A 135 12.78 -1.24 -10.00
C GLN A 135 11.96 -1.95 -8.94
N LEU A 136 11.03 -1.21 -8.33
CA LEU A 136 10.02 -1.73 -7.42
C LEU A 136 8.64 -1.51 -8.05
N SER A 137 7.77 -2.51 -7.95
CA SER A 137 6.43 -2.37 -8.49
C SER A 137 5.42 -3.29 -7.83
N PHE A 138 4.23 -2.75 -7.59
CA PHE A 138 3.07 -3.49 -7.15
C PHE A 138 1.80 -2.91 -7.76
N ARG A 139 0.74 -3.70 -7.71
CA ARG A 139 -0.63 -3.21 -7.89
C ARG A 139 -1.47 -3.61 -6.68
N TYR A 140 -2.42 -2.78 -6.33
CA TYR A 140 -3.31 -2.96 -5.20
C TYR A 140 -4.75 -3.01 -5.69
N ARG A 141 -5.46 -4.10 -5.40
CA ARG A 141 -6.85 -4.29 -5.79
C ARG A 141 -7.79 -3.49 -4.88
N LEU A 142 -8.47 -2.49 -5.44
CA LEU A 142 -9.32 -1.58 -4.67
C LEU A 142 -10.66 -2.20 -4.26
N PHE A 143 -11.21 -3.13 -5.04
CA PHE A 143 -12.51 -3.75 -4.77
C PHE A 143 -12.50 -5.27 -4.97
N GLY A 144 -13.42 -5.97 -4.30
CA GLY A 144 -13.55 -7.43 -4.39
C GLY A 144 -12.63 -8.19 -3.42
N HIS A 145 -13.15 -9.30 -2.90
CA HIS A 145 -12.49 -10.13 -1.87
C HIS A 145 -11.68 -11.29 -2.47
N GLN A 146 -11.90 -11.62 -3.75
CA GLN A 146 -11.18 -12.70 -4.43
C GLN A 146 -10.29 -12.17 -5.57
N PRO A 147 -9.14 -12.81 -5.82
CA PRO A 147 -8.29 -12.54 -6.99
C PRO A 147 -8.95 -13.07 -8.25
N ARG A 148 -9.98 -12.37 -8.72
CA ARG A 148 -10.54 -12.56 -10.05
C ARG A 148 -10.34 -11.26 -10.81
N GLU A 149 -9.42 -11.29 -11.79
CA GLU A 149 -9.38 -10.22 -12.79
C GLU A 149 -10.76 -10.17 -13.46
N PHE A 150 -11.27 -8.96 -13.73
CA PHE A 150 -12.58 -8.78 -14.31
C PHE A 150 -12.68 -9.52 -15.66
N THR A 151 -13.57 -10.50 -15.73
CA THR A 151 -13.85 -11.26 -16.95
C THR A 151 -15.09 -10.75 -17.67
N THR A 152 -15.05 -10.67 -18.99
CA THR A 152 -16.12 -10.10 -19.83
C THR A 152 -17.37 -11.01 -20.01
N GLY A 153 -17.56 -12.03 -19.17
CA GLY A 153 -18.68 -12.98 -19.24
C GLY A 153 -19.98 -12.46 -18.59
N ALA A 154 -21.13 -12.89 -19.12
CA ALA A 154 -22.47 -12.36 -18.80
C ALA A 154 -22.85 -12.46 -17.31
N GLY A 155 -22.97 -11.31 -16.64
CA GLY A 155 -23.36 -11.21 -15.23
C GLY A 155 -22.84 -9.93 -14.58
N SER A 156 -23.44 -8.80 -14.94
CA SER A 156 -23.08 -7.45 -14.51
C SER A 156 -23.04 -7.26 -12.98
N ARG A 157 -21.84 -7.11 -12.39
CA ARG A 157 -21.53 -6.28 -11.19
C ARG A 157 -20.04 -6.18 -10.81
N GLU A 158 -19.13 -6.91 -11.47
CA GLU A 158 -17.73 -7.03 -11.03
C GLU A 158 -16.72 -6.10 -11.73
N TRP A 159 -17.14 -5.11 -12.52
CA TRP A 159 -16.20 -4.17 -13.18
C TRP A 159 -15.30 -3.43 -12.17
N ARG A 160 -15.81 -3.19 -10.95
CA ARG A 160 -15.05 -2.63 -9.84
C ARG A 160 -13.88 -3.53 -9.41
N ALA A 161 -14.01 -4.86 -9.50
CA ALA A 161 -12.93 -5.79 -9.18
C ALA A 161 -11.72 -5.63 -10.12
N GLY A 162 -11.94 -5.06 -11.31
CA GLY A 162 -10.89 -4.70 -12.25
C GLY A 162 -10.20 -3.36 -11.96
N ILE A 163 -10.55 -2.62 -10.90
CA ILE A 163 -9.93 -1.32 -10.60
C ILE A 163 -8.75 -1.53 -9.65
N TYR A 164 -7.58 -1.05 -10.09
CA TYR A 164 -6.32 -1.17 -9.37
C TYR A 164 -5.65 0.18 -9.20
N PHE A 165 -4.99 0.35 -8.06
CA PHE A 165 -3.92 1.32 -7.89
C PHE A 165 -2.60 0.64 -8.22
N GLY A 166 -1.85 1.16 -9.20
CA GLY A 166 -0.52 0.69 -9.54
C GLY A 166 0.55 1.63 -9.03
N TYR A 167 1.71 1.08 -8.71
CA TYR A 167 2.90 1.85 -8.37
C TYR A 167 4.12 1.22 -9.01
N ILE A 168 4.91 2.04 -9.70
CA ILE A 168 6.23 1.67 -10.24
C ILE A 168 7.21 2.75 -9.79
N GLN A 169 8.31 2.34 -9.18
CA GLN A 169 9.41 3.21 -8.82
C GLN A 169 10.68 2.72 -9.51
N ARG A 170 11.30 3.58 -10.31
CA ARG A 170 12.60 3.32 -10.96
C ARG A 170 13.64 4.19 -10.32
N MET A 171 14.74 3.59 -9.88
CA MET A 171 15.84 4.27 -9.22
C MET A 171 17.11 4.01 -10.04
N PHE A 172 17.83 5.08 -10.33
CA PHE A 172 19.10 5.03 -11.03
C PHE A 172 20.20 5.51 -10.10
N TRP A 173 21.22 4.68 -9.95
CA TRP A 173 22.20 4.80 -8.89
C TRP A 173 23.61 4.82 -9.46
N ASP A 174 24.38 5.85 -9.13
CA ASP A 174 25.79 5.93 -9.48
C ASP A 174 26.61 5.32 -8.35
N LEU A 175 27.14 4.11 -8.58
CA LEU A 175 27.96 3.41 -7.59
C LEU A 175 29.44 3.78 -7.67
N SER A 176 29.83 4.58 -8.66
CA SER A 176 31.21 5.00 -8.89
C SER A 176 31.56 6.29 -8.16
N GLU A 177 30.56 7.11 -7.84
CA GLU A 177 30.72 8.41 -7.21
C GLU A 177 30.87 8.33 -5.68
N GLU A 178 31.50 9.37 -5.11
CA GLU A 178 31.64 9.51 -3.67
C GLU A 178 30.25 9.68 -3.01
N SER A 179 30.04 8.99 -1.88
CA SER A 179 28.72 8.85 -1.23
C SER A 179 27.66 8.06 -1.98
N ILE A 180 27.97 7.51 -3.17
CA ILE A 180 27.10 6.62 -3.96
C ILE A 180 25.69 7.23 -4.09
N PRO A 181 25.52 8.37 -4.79
CA PRO A 181 24.25 9.07 -4.87
C PRO A 181 23.32 8.46 -5.93
N MET A 182 22.01 8.42 -5.64
CA MET A 182 21.01 8.20 -6.69
C MET A 182 20.86 9.47 -7.52
N TYR A 183 21.15 9.39 -8.82
CA TYR A 183 21.06 10.55 -9.70
C TYR A 183 19.63 10.81 -10.20
N ASP A 184 18.78 9.78 -10.28
CA ASP A 184 17.36 9.93 -10.62
C ASP A 184 16.48 8.87 -9.95
N ILE A 185 15.29 9.27 -9.51
CA ILE A 185 14.26 8.37 -8.98
C ILE A 185 12.93 8.77 -9.62
N THR A 186 12.37 7.92 -10.46
CA THR A 186 11.06 8.16 -11.06
C THR A 186 9.96 7.42 -10.31
N PHE A 187 9.02 8.18 -9.74
CA PHE A 187 7.77 7.73 -9.13
C PHE A 187 6.66 7.68 -10.17
N SER A 188 6.02 6.52 -10.37
CA SER A 188 4.97 6.33 -11.38
C SER A 188 3.71 5.69 -10.80
N PRO A 189 2.93 6.41 -9.96
CA PRO A 189 1.63 5.92 -9.52
C PRO A 189 0.60 5.96 -10.66
N GLU A 190 -0.37 5.05 -10.60
CA GLU A 190 -1.48 5.02 -11.55
C GLU A 190 -2.77 4.46 -10.97
N LEU A 191 -3.88 4.85 -11.58
CA LEU A 191 -5.19 4.29 -11.36
C LEU A 191 -5.70 3.74 -12.69
N PHE A 192 -6.04 2.46 -12.73
CA PHE A 192 -6.43 1.80 -13.98
C PHE A 192 -7.52 0.75 -13.78
N LEU A 193 -8.26 0.51 -14.87
CA LEU A 193 -9.13 -0.63 -15.04
C LEU A 193 -8.38 -1.71 -15.83
N ARG A 194 -8.51 -2.97 -15.42
CA ARG A 194 -7.97 -4.13 -16.12
C ARG A 194 -9.04 -5.22 -16.28
N ALA A 195 -9.13 -5.78 -17.47
CA ALA A 195 -9.99 -6.89 -17.81
C ALA A 195 -9.19 -7.95 -18.57
N VAL A 196 -9.47 -9.23 -18.34
CA VAL A 196 -8.93 -10.33 -19.14
C VAL A 196 -10.04 -11.31 -19.48
N SER A 197 -9.97 -11.92 -20.66
CA SER A 197 -10.85 -13.02 -21.02
C SER A 197 -10.60 -14.19 -20.07
N PRO A 198 -11.63 -14.97 -19.68
CA PRO A 198 -11.43 -16.26 -19.04
C PRO A 198 -10.43 -17.08 -19.85
N GLY A 199 -9.33 -17.48 -19.22
CA GLY A 199 -8.24 -18.16 -19.92
C GLY A 199 -8.73 -19.44 -20.59
N SER A 200 -8.35 -19.64 -21.85
CA SER A 200 -8.41 -20.95 -22.48
C SER A 200 -7.09 -21.67 -22.19
N THR A 201 -7.15 -22.91 -21.70
CA THR A 201 -5.97 -23.75 -21.42
C THR A 201 -5.43 -24.43 -22.68
N SER A 202 -6.12 -24.29 -23.81
CA SER A 202 -5.69 -24.89 -25.07
C SER A 202 -4.50 -24.15 -25.66
N VAL A 203 -3.48 -24.89 -26.06
CA VAL A 203 -2.34 -24.36 -26.83
C VAL A 203 -2.86 -23.63 -28.08
N GLY A 204 -2.35 -22.43 -28.32
CA GLY A 204 -2.74 -21.58 -29.45
C GLY A 204 -4.06 -20.82 -29.28
N ALA A 205 -4.85 -21.07 -28.22
CA ALA A 205 -6.04 -20.26 -27.97
C ALA A 205 -5.65 -18.86 -27.44
N PRO A 206 -6.24 -17.78 -27.98
CA PRO A 206 -5.90 -16.44 -27.56
C PRO A 206 -6.49 -16.12 -26.18
N MET A 207 -5.67 -15.56 -25.30
CA MET A 207 -6.08 -14.90 -24.07
C MET A 207 -6.08 -13.39 -24.32
N LEU A 208 -7.24 -12.77 -24.31
CA LEU A 208 -7.38 -11.33 -24.55
C LEU A 208 -7.34 -10.58 -23.23
N GLY A 209 -6.71 -9.41 -23.23
CA GLY A 209 -6.71 -8.50 -22.10
C GLY A 209 -6.85 -7.05 -22.55
N ILE A 210 -7.27 -6.20 -21.62
CA ILE A 210 -7.24 -4.75 -21.81
C ILE A 210 -6.96 -4.08 -20.47
N GLN A 211 -6.11 -3.07 -20.51
CA GLN A 211 -5.82 -2.19 -19.39
C GLN A 211 -5.97 -0.74 -19.85
N ALA A 212 -6.64 0.10 -19.08
CA ALA A 212 -6.76 1.52 -19.38
C ALA A 212 -6.70 2.34 -18.10
N GLY A 213 -5.95 3.42 -18.09
CA GLY A 213 -5.71 4.16 -16.86
C GLY A 213 -5.06 5.52 -17.04
N LEU A 214 -5.00 6.24 -15.91
CA LEU A 214 -4.25 7.47 -15.76
C LEU A 214 -2.98 7.17 -14.98
N ARG A 215 -1.84 7.56 -15.52
CA ARG A 215 -0.53 7.39 -14.90
C ARG A 215 0.16 8.74 -14.76
N HIS A 216 0.63 9.02 -13.56
CA HIS A 216 1.51 10.15 -13.28
C HIS A 216 2.96 9.67 -13.28
N HIS A 217 3.87 10.51 -13.74
CA HIS A 217 5.31 10.29 -13.65
C HIS A 217 5.96 11.56 -13.09
N SER A 218 6.79 11.40 -12.07
CA SER A 218 7.59 12.49 -11.51
C SER A 218 8.92 11.96 -11.01
N ASN A 219 9.98 12.76 -11.11
CA ASN A 219 11.27 12.41 -10.49
C ASN A 219 11.43 12.91 -9.05
N GLY A 220 10.41 13.57 -8.49
CA GLY A 220 10.42 14.10 -7.12
C GLY A 220 11.40 15.26 -6.88
N LYS A 221 12.04 15.80 -7.92
CA LYS A 221 12.95 16.95 -7.83
C LYS A 221 12.20 18.27 -8.00
N ASP A 222 12.81 19.36 -7.57
CA ASP A 222 12.35 20.73 -7.74
C ASP A 222 13.20 21.53 -8.74
N GLY A 223 12.78 22.77 -9.03
CA GLY A 223 13.50 23.71 -9.88
C GLY A 223 13.88 23.14 -11.26
N ALA A 224 15.10 23.43 -11.71
CA ALA A 224 15.59 23.01 -13.02
C ALA A 224 15.74 21.49 -13.18
N GLY A 225 15.86 20.75 -12.07
CA GLY A 225 15.93 19.29 -12.07
C GLY A 225 14.56 18.62 -12.08
N SER A 226 13.48 19.38 -11.88
CA SER A 226 12.12 18.83 -11.84
C SER A 226 11.70 18.29 -13.21
N ARG A 227 11.16 17.08 -13.20
CA ARG A 227 10.55 16.47 -14.37
C ARG A 227 9.26 15.79 -13.98
N SER A 228 8.18 16.09 -14.70
CA SER A 228 6.91 15.41 -14.51
C SER A 228 6.04 15.43 -15.76
N TYR A 229 5.16 14.43 -15.88
CA TYR A 229 4.10 14.42 -16.88
C TYR A 229 3.03 13.41 -16.49
N ASN A 230 1.85 13.54 -17.09
CA ASN A 230 0.77 12.55 -16.94
C ASN A 230 0.39 11.95 -18.29
N THR A 231 -0.05 10.69 -18.26
CA THR A 231 -0.57 10.00 -19.44
C THR A 231 -1.91 9.34 -19.14
N LEU A 232 -2.88 9.55 -20.01
CA LEU A 232 -4.03 8.68 -20.15
C LEU A 232 -3.69 7.61 -21.19
N TYR A 233 -3.91 6.34 -20.90
CA TYR A 233 -3.51 5.24 -21.79
C TYR A 233 -4.55 4.14 -21.93
N VAL A 234 -4.40 3.38 -23.02
CA VAL A 234 -5.07 2.09 -23.24
C VAL A 234 -4.04 1.08 -23.75
N GLU A 235 -4.14 -0.15 -23.28
CA GLU A 235 -3.23 -1.26 -23.57
C GLU A 235 -4.05 -2.55 -23.72
N PRO A 236 -4.54 -2.86 -24.92
CA PRO A 236 -5.01 -4.20 -25.21
C PRO A 236 -3.83 -5.18 -25.20
N SER A 237 -4.10 -6.44 -24.87
CA SER A 237 -3.13 -7.51 -24.92
C SER A 237 -3.70 -8.80 -25.50
N VAL A 238 -2.84 -9.58 -26.12
CA VAL A 238 -3.14 -10.94 -26.58
C VAL A 238 -2.02 -11.87 -26.13
N GLY A 239 -2.40 -12.96 -25.48
CA GLY A 239 -1.52 -14.02 -25.01
C GLY A 239 -1.81 -15.34 -25.70
N PHE A 240 -0.78 -16.17 -25.89
CA PHE A 240 -0.90 -17.51 -26.43
C PHE A 240 -0.06 -18.47 -25.59
N GLY A 241 -0.66 -19.58 -25.14
CA GLY A 241 0.10 -20.73 -24.66
C GLY A 241 0.75 -21.45 -25.84
N LEU A 242 2.06 -21.66 -25.80
CA LEU A 242 2.84 -22.31 -26.86
C LEU A 242 3.16 -23.79 -26.54
N GLY A 243 2.65 -24.31 -25.42
CA GLY A 243 2.98 -25.64 -24.90
C GLY A 243 4.25 -25.65 -24.04
N ASN A 244 4.48 -26.74 -23.30
CA ASN A 244 5.65 -26.92 -22.42
C ASN A 244 5.90 -25.77 -21.43
N GLY A 245 4.81 -25.16 -20.95
CA GLY A 245 4.83 -24.04 -20.01
C GLY A 245 5.25 -22.69 -20.60
N TRP A 246 5.37 -22.58 -21.94
CA TRP A 246 5.66 -21.32 -22.63
C TRP A 246 4.39 -20.51 -22.89
N THR A 247 4.49 -19.21 -22.66
CA THR A 247 3.47 -18.23 -22.99
C THR A 247 4.12 -17.07 -23.73
N LEU A 248 3.50 -16.64 -24.83
CA LEU A 248 3.84 -15.41 -25.54
C LEU A 248 2.71 -14.41 -25.35
N THR A 249 3.01 -13.22 -24.84
CA THR A 249 2.07 -12.10 -24.73
C THR A 249 2.55 -10.92 -25.53
N THR A 250 1.65 -10.28 -26.26
CA THR A 250 1.91 -9.01 -26.95
C THR A 250 0.90 -7.98 -26.46
N ALA A 251 1.38 -6.80 -26.09
CA ALA A 251 0.56 -5.72 -25.55
C ALA A 251 1.00 -4.37 -26.14
N PRO A 252 0.38 -3.91 -27.25
CA PRO A 252 0.55 -2.53 -27.68
C PRO A 252 -0.12 -1.58 -26.69
N ARG A 253 0.55 -0.46 -26.39
CA ARG A 253 0.05 0.60 -25.53
C ARG A 253 -0.03 1.90 -26.33
N PHE A 254 -1.13 2.61 -26.16
CA PHE A 254 -1.36 3.93 -26.76
C PHE A 254 -1.64 4.91 -25.63
N TRP A 255 -1.05 6.11 -25.68
CA TRP A 255 -1.28 7.12 -24.66
C TRP A 255 -1.35 8.53 -25.23
N ALA A 256 -2.00 9.40 -24.46
CA ALA A 256 -2.00 10.83 -24.65
C ALA A 256 -1.42 11.51 -23.40
N TYR A 257 -0.62 12.55 -23.60
CA TYR A 257 -0.15 13.40 -22.51
C TYR A 257 -1.29 14.31 -22.04
N VAL A 258 -1.50 14.38 -20.73
CA VAL A 258 -2.57 15.20 -20.12
C VAL A 258 -1.99 16.10 -19.03
N GLY A 259 -2.55 17.31 -18.90
CA GLY A 259 -2.05 18.30 -17.94
C GLY A 259 -0.65 18.83 -18.25
N SER A 260 0.05 19.28 -17.21
CA SER A 260 1.38 19.88 -17.34
C SER A 260 2.45 18.85 -17.72
N LYS A 261 3.46 19.32 -18.45
CA LYS A 261 4.72 18.62 -18.78
C LYS A 261 5.92 19.50 -18.43
N GLU A 262 5.76 20.37 -17.45
CA GLU A 262 6.77 21.35 -17.04
C GLU A 262 8.10 20.65 -16.71
N GLY A 263 9.21 21.24 -17.18
CA GLY A 263 10.55 20.67 -17.09
C GLY A 263 10.88 19.67 -18.19
N ASN A 264 9.89 19.22 -18.98
CA ASN A 264 10.07 18.26 -20.07
C ASN A 264 9.00 18.42 -21.16
N GLU A 265 8.82 19.64 -21.67
CA GLU A 265 7.74 20.00 -22.61
C GLU A 265 7.82 19.18 -23.90
N ARG A 266 9.06 18.82 -24.28
CA ARG A 266 9.40 18.07 -25.49
C ARG A 266 9.36 16.55 -25.32
N ILE A 267 8.96 16.02 -24.17
CA ILE A 267 9.02 14.57 -23.89
C ILE A 267 8.35 13.69 -24.95
N ALA A 268 7.25 14.17 -25.54
CA ALA A 268 6.52 13.49 -26.61
C ALA A 268 7.39 13.27 -27.88
N ARG A 269 8.41 14.10 -28.11
CA ARG A 269 9.34 13.90 -29.23
C ARG A 269 10.21 12.66 -29.05
N TYR A 270 10.43 12.22 -27.81
CA TYR A 270 11.36 11.15 -27.46
C TYR A 270 10.64 9.85 -27.11
N ARG A 271 9.61 9.94 -26.25
CA ARG A 271 8.81 8.77 -25.85
C ARG A 271 7.67 8.47 -26.81
N GLY A 272 7.21 9.46 -27.58
CA GLY A 272 6.09 9.30 -28.51
C GLY A 272 4.75 9.07 -27.83
N TYR A 273 3.86 8.36 -28.52
CA TYR A 273 2.47 8.14 -28.12
C TYR A 273 2.09 6.65 -28.12
N THR A 274 3.04 5.79 -28.47
CA THR A 274 2.83 4.37 -28.69
C THR A 274 4.00 3.56 -28.16
N GLY A 275 3.68 2.38 -27.62
CA GLY A 275 4.64 1.40 -27.17
C GLY A 275 4.14 0.00 -27.42
N LEU A 276 5.05 -0.97 -27.31
CA LEU A 276 4.78 -2.37 -27.56
C LEU A 276 5.56 -3.21 -26.56
N THR A 277 4.86 -3.99 -25.75
CA THR A 277 5.46 -5.04 -24.94
C THR A 277 5.30 -6.38 -25.66
N ILE A 278 6.38 -7.14 -25.75
CA ILE A 278 6.39 -8.54 -26.16
C ILE A 278 7.03 -9.32 -25.02
N ASP A 279 6.35 -10.35 -24.53
CA ASP A 279 6.77 -11.10 -23.35
C ASP A 279 6.67 -12.61 -23.62
N LEU A 280 7.81 -13.27 -23.70
CA LEU A 280 7.93 -14.71 -23.88
C LEU A 280 8.47 -15.33 -22.59
N LYS A 281 7.62 -16.08 -21.88
CA LYS A 281 7.95 -16.64 -20.57
C LYS A 281 7.70 -18.13 -20.51
N GLN A 282 8.60 -18.84 -19.84
CA GLN A 282 8.40 -20.23 -19.42
C GLN A 282 8.16 -20.29 -17.91
N GLN A 283 7.08 -20.92 -17.46
CA GLN A 283 6.58 -20.94 -16.07
C GLN A 283 7.69 -21.02 -14.99
N ASP A 284 8.65 -21.93 -15.13
CA ASP A 284 9.77 -22.12 -14.19
C ASP A 284 11.16 -22.09 -14.86
N GLY A 285 11.29 -21.35 -15.95
CA GLY A 285 12.51 -21.34 -16.76
C GLY A 285 12.91 -19.95 -17.22
N PHE A 286 13.19 -19.85 -18.51
CA PHE A 286 13.61 -18.61 -19.17
C PHE A 286 12.44 -17.63 -19.34
N GLY A 287 12.75 -16.33 -19.36
CA GLY A 287 11.84 -15.27 -19.75
C GLY A 287 12.58 -14.21 -20.57
N LEU A 288 11.93 -13.73 -21.62
CA LEU A 288 12.39 -12.64 -22.47
C LEU A 288 11.26 -11.62 -22.62
N ARG A 289 11.47 -10.43 -22.06
CA ARG A 289 10.55 -9.31 -22.21
C ARG A 289 11.22 -8.23 -23.03
N THR A 290 10.52 -7.70 -24.02
CA THR A 290 10.94 -6.56 -24.83
C THR A 290 9.89 -5.47 -24.73
N PHE A 291 10.30 -4.26 -24.39
CA PHE A 291 9.48 -3.07 -24.42
C PHE A 291 10.06 -2.06 -25.42
N LEU A 292 9.26 -1.71 -26.42
CA LEU A 292 9.57 -0.70 -27.42
C LEU A 292 8.66 0.50 -27.19
N GLN A 293 9.19 1.71 -27.33
CA GLN A 293 8.38 2.93 -27.36
C GLN A 293 9.05 3.96 -28.26
N GLY A 294 8.29 4.92 -28.75
CA GLY A 294 8.88 6.03 -29.48
C GLY A 294 7.90 6.83 -30.31
N ASN A 295 8.42 7.90 -30.87
CA ASN A 295 7.74 8.71 -31.86
C ASN A 295 8.10 8.20 -33.27
N LEU A 296 7.19 7.43 -33.86
CA LEU A 296 7.34 6.87 -35.21
C LEU A 296 7.62 7.94 -36.29
N SER A 297 7.10 9.16 -36.12
CA SER A 297 7.32 10.27 -37.06
C SER A 297 8.67 10.97 -36.91
N GLY A 298 9.25 10.95 -35.70
CA GLY A 298 10.44 11.71 -35.35
C GLY A 298 11.74 10.90 -35.31
N GLY A 299 11.66 9.58 -35.56
CA GLY A 299 12.82 8.67 -35.52
C GLY A 299 13.46 8.49 -34.15
N ARG A 300 12.78 8.92 -33.07
CA ARG A 300 13.25 8.80 -31.68
C ARG A 300 12.41 7.79 -30.93
N GLY A 301 13.07 7.00 -30.09
CA GLY A 301 12.43 5.99 -29.29
C GLY A 301 13.44 5.25 -28.44
N SER A 302 12.98 4.19 -27.78
CA SER A 302 13.80 3.31 -26.97
C SER A 302 13.34 1.87 -27.05
N ALA A 303 14.28 0.97 -26.82
CA ALA A 303 14.06 -0.45 -26.62
C ALA A 303 14.67 -0.87 -25.28
N GLU A 304 13.91 -1.59 -24.48
CA GLU A 304 14.37 -2.28 -23.26
C GLU A 304 14.14 -3.77 -23.47
N VAL A 305 15.20 -4.57 -23.33
CA VAL A 305 15.16 -6.03 -23.45
C VAL A 305 15.64 -6.62 -22.13
N ASP A 306 14.73 -7.31 -21.44
CA ASP A 306 15.00 -8.04 -20.21
C ASP A 306 15.05 -9.53 -20.50
N MET A 307 16.12 -10.19 -20.04
CA MET A 307 16.22 -11.64 -20.01
C MET A 307 16.28 -12.08 -18.55
N SER A 308 15.51 -13.11 -18.21
CA SER A 308 15.45 -13.65 -16.85
C SER A 308 15.49 -15.17 -16.85
N TYR A 309 16.08 -15.75 -15.81
CA TYR A 309 16.10 -17.20 -15.60
C TYR A 309 15.82 -17.55 -14.14
N SER A 310 14.85 -18.44 -13.91
CA SER A 310 14.45 -18.86 -12.56
C SER A 310 15.53 -19.69 -11.88
N LEU A 311 15.98 -19.26 -10.70
CA LEU A 311 16.95 -19.99 -9.88
C LEU A 311 16.28 -21.09 -9.03
N ARG A 312 14.95 -21.12 -8.96
CA ARG A 312 14.17 -22.04 -8.14
C ARG A 312 14.58 -23.51 -8.32
N ARG A 313 14.83 -23.93 -9.57
CA ARG A 313 15.19 -25.33 -9.88
C ARG A 313 16.56 -25.74 -9.37
N TRP A 314 17.48 -24.79 -9.20
CA TRP A 314 18.88 -25.07 -8.84
C TRP A 314 19.17 -24.77 -7.37
N THR A 315 18.53 -23.74 -6.80
CA THR A 315 18.83 -23.26 -5.44
C THR A 315 17.64 -23.31 -4.49
N GLY A 316 16.42 -23.55 -5.01
CA GLY A 316 15.17 -23.41 -4.23
C GLY A 316 14.74 -21.97 -3.96
N LEU A 317 15.57 -20.97 -4.31
CA LEU A 317 15.26 -19.56 -4.09
C LEU A 317 14.27 -19.04 -5.13
N ASN A 318 13.31 -18.22 -4.68
CA ASN A 318 12.36 -17.50 -5.55
C ASN A 318 12.98 -16.24 -6.13
N LEU A 319 14.11 -16.40 -6.80
CA LEU A 319 14.87 -15.34 -7.42
C LEU A 319 15.12 -15.67 -8.89
N TYR A 320 15.35 -14.63 -9.67
CA TYR A 320 15.69 -14.71 -11.07
C TYR A 320 17.08 -14.12 -11.28
N LEU A 321 17.93 -14.82 -12.03
CA LEU A 321 19.06 -14.14 -12.67
C LEU A 321 18.48 -13.23 -13.75
N HIS A 322 18.88 -11.96 -13.78
CA HIS A 322 18.31 -10.95 -14.65
C HIS A 322 19.41 -10.20 -15.41
N SER A 323 19.24 -10.04 -16.72
CA SER A 323 20.07 -9.15 -17.53
C SER A 323 19.19 -8.21 -18.34
N GLN A 324 19.61 -6.97 -18.51
CA GLN A 324 18.86 -5.94 -19.21
C GLN A 324 19.75 -5.20 -20.20
N LEU A 325 19.26 -5.06 -21.42
CA LEU A 325 19.80 -4.16 -22.43
C LEU A 325 18.80 -3.04 -22.69
N TYR A 326 19.19 -1.82 -22.37
CA TYR A 326 18.44 -0.61 -22.74
C TYR A 326 19.17 0.12 -23.86
N THR A 327 18.44 0.63 -24.85
CA THR A 327 18.98 1.54 -25.85
C THR A 327 17.94 2.55 -26.32
N GLY A 328 18.32 3.82 -26.40
CA GLY A 328 17.47 4.89 -26.91
C GLY A 328 17.29 6.04 -25.92
N TYR A 329 16.15 6.72 -25.99
CA TYR A 329 15.88 7.95 -25.25
C TYR A 329 15.00 7.78 -24.03
N GLY A 330 15.35 8.50 -22.96
CA GLY A 330 14.56 8.63 -21.75
C GLY A 330 14.39 7.34 -20.98
N GLU A 331 15.51 6.75 -20.59
CA GLU A 331 15.55 5.69 -19.57
C GLU A 331 15.20 6.30 -18.21
N ALA A 332 16.07 7.19 -17.73
CA ALA A 332 15.82 8.09 -16.62
C ALA A 332 14.96 9.26 -17.08
N LEU A 333 14.17 9.83 -16.16
CA LEU A 333 13.29 10.94 -16.50
C LEU A 333 14.07 12.26 -16.56
N ILE A 334 15.12 12.41 -15.74
CA ILE A 334 16.01 13.57 -15.77
C ILE A 334 16.66 13.78 -17.14
N ASP A 335 17.09 12.69 -17.78
CA ASP A 335 17.78 12.67 -19.08
C ASP A 335 16.84 12.20 -20.21
N TYR A 336 15.58 12.64 -20.19
CA TYR A 336 14.56 12.16 -21.14
C TYR A 336 14.90 12.42 -22.61
N ASP A 337 15.74 13.42 -22.89
CA ASP A 337 16.17 13.85 -24.20
C ASP A 337 17.59 13.38 -24.60
N GLU A 338 18.24 12.57 -23.75
CA GLU A 338 19.53 11.97 -24.04
C GLU A 338 19.40 10.54 -24.56
N ARG A 339 20.31 10.14 -25.47
CA ARG A 339 20.36 8.79 -26.02
C ARG A 339 21.43 7.98 -25.31
N ASN A 340 21.01 6.90 -24.66
CA ASN A 340 21.89 6.02 -23.90
C ASN A 340 21.77 4.57 -24.37
N THR A 341 22.86 3.81 -24.20
CA THR A 341 22.86 2.35 -24.33
C THR A 341 23.50 1.76 -23.08
N ARG A 342 22.77 0.89 -22.38
CA ARG A 342 23.15 0.38 -21.06
C ARG A 342 22.93 -1.12 -21.01
N LEU A 343 23.94 -1.86 -20.57
CA LEU A 343 23.87 -3.30 -20.33
C LEU A 343 24.06 -3.54 -18.83
N ARG A 344 23.10 -4.23 -18.21
CA ARG A 344 23.07 -4.48 -16.76
C ARG A 344 22.78 -5.93 -16.43
N PHE A 345 23.26 -6.37 -15.28
CA PHE A 345 23.06 -7.71 -14.75
C PHE A 345 22.74 -7.65 -13.26
N GLY A 346 21.97 -8.61 -12.76
CA GLY A 346 21.66 -8.70 -11.34
C GLY A 346 20.57 -9.71 -11.05
N ILE A 347 19.76 -9.39 -10.05
CA ILE A 347 18.75 -10.29 -9.51
C ILE A 347 17.36 -9.66 -9.63
N GLY A 348 16.41 -10.47 -10.10
CA GLY A 348 14.98 -10.19 -10.08
C GLY A 348 14.27 -10.97 -8.99
N ILE A 349 13.21 -10.39 -8.42
CA ILE A 349 12.27 -11.07 -7.51
C ILE A 349 10.94 -11.32 -8.23
N VAL A 350 10.62 -10.47 -9.21
CA VAL A 350 9.45 -10.58 -10.10
C VAL A 350 9.91 -10.32 -11.53
N ARG A 351 9.34 -11.03 -12.51
CA ARG A 351 9.71 -10.96 -13.93
C ARG A 351 8.53 -10.81 -14.86
#